data_AF-B4GVG3-F1
#
_entry.id   AF-B4GVG3-F1
#
_cell.length_a   1.000
_cell.length_b   1.000
_cell.length_c   1.000
_cell.angle_alpha   90.00
_cell.angle_beta   90.00
_cell.angle_gamma   90.00
#
_symmetry.space_group_name_H-M   'P 1'
#
loop_
_entity.id
_entity.type
_entity.pdbx_description
1 polymer ?
#
loop_
_entity_poly.entity_id
_entity_poly.type
_entity_poly.pdbx_seq_one_letter_code
_entity_poly.pdbx_strand_id
1 'polypeptide(L)' 'MGEFIAEMQERLLPEYEQMKHYNVFTPDQVREIVSRRERLFLKITKSHLAVGDYLEFIVYEKQMYKTLSDKEEDDAT' A
#
# COMPACT_ATOMS: atom_id res chain seq x y z
N MET A 1 -4.68 12.33 -13.36
CA MET A 1 -3.44 11.92 -12.66
C MET A 1 -3.57 12.16 -11.17
N GLY A 2 -3.61 13.43 -10.73
CA GLY A 2 -3.80 13.76 -9.30
C GLY A 2 -5.10 13.20 -8.72
N GLU A 3 -6.22 13.29 -9.46
CA GLU A 3 -7.52 12.75 -9.03
C GLU A 3 -7.50 11.24 -8.81
N PHE A 4 -6.88 10.46 -9.70
CA PHE A 4 -6.75 9.01 -9.53
C PHE A 4 -5.91 8.65 -8.30
N ILE A 5 -4.79 9.35 -8.07
CA ILE A 5 -3.92 9.08 -6.92
C ILE A 5 -4.65 9.43 -5.62
N ALA A 6 -5.38 10.55 -5.59
CA ALA A 6 -6.18 10.95 -4.45
C ALA A 6 -7.29 9.93 -4.13
N GLU A 7 -8.01 9.45 -5.14
CA GLU A 7 -9.03 8.41 -4.99
C GLU A 7 -8.42 7.11 -4.44
N MET A 8 -7.27 6.68 -4.97
CA MET A 8 -6.57 5.50 -4.48
C MET A 8 -6.07 5.66 -3.05
N GLN A 9 -5.58 6.84 -2.68
CA GLN A 9 -5.16 7.15 -1.31
C GLN A 9 -6.35 7.14 -0.34
N GLU A 10 -7.50 7.69 -0.74
CA GLU A 10 -8.73 7.69 0.06
C GLU A 10 -9.23 6.28 0.33
N ARG A 11 -9.23 5.41 -0.69
CA ARG A 11 -9.59 3.98 -0.56
C ARG A 11 -8.71 3.21 0.42
N LEU A 12 -7.45 3.65 0.60
CA LEU A 12 -6.48 3.00 1.48
C LEU A 12 -6.45 3.58 2.90
N LEU A 13 -7.18 4.66 3.18
CA LEU A 13 -7.26 5.24 4.53
C LEU A 13 -7.61 4.20 5.61
N PRO A 14 -8.60 3.30 5.41
CA PRO A 14 -8.93 2.29 6.42
C PRO A 14 -7.74 1.38 6.75
N GLU A 15 -6.99 0.93 5.75
CA GLU A 15 -5.79 0.10 5.97
C GLU A 15 -4.71 0.86 6.74
N TYR A 16 -4.50 2.15 6.45
CA TYR A 16 -3.53 2.95 7.18
C TYR A 16 -3.94 3.21 8.63
N GLU A 17 -5.23 3.34 8.91
CA GLU A 17 -5.72 3.41 10.27
C GLU A 17 -5.53 2.09 11.00
N GLN A 18 -5.84 0.95 10.37
CA GLN A 18 -5.59 -0.37 10.93
C GLN A 18 -4.10 -0.58 11.25
N MET A 19 -3.19 -0.23 10.33
CA MET A 19 -1.75 -0.32 10.57
C MET A 19 -1.28 0.46 11.81
N LYS A 20 -1.92 1.60 12.09
CA LYS A 20 -1.63 2.40 13.30
C LYS A 20 -2.25 1.81 14.56
N HIS A 21 -3.46 1.27 14.46
CA HIS A 21 -4.19 0.73 15.61
C HIS A 21 -3.60 -0.59 16.13
N TYR A 22 -3.19 -1.47 15.23
CA TYR A 22 -2.68 -2.80 15.58
C TYR A 22 -1.16 -2.83 15.83
N ASN A 23 -0.46 -1.68 15.82
CA ASN A 23 1.01 -1.60 15.93
C ASN A 23 1.76 -2.57 14.99
N VAL A 24 1.16 -2.90 13.85
CA VAL A 24 1.70 -3.79 12.81
C VAL A 24 3.01 -3.22 12.28
N PHE A 25 3.10 -1.90 12.20
CA PHE A 25 4.29 -1.19 11.72
C PHE A 25 4.61 -0.03 12.66
N THR A 26 5.89 0.31 12.75
CA THR A 26 6.28 1.56 13.42
C THR A 26 5.76 2.76 12.62
N PRO A 27 5.57 3.93 13.25
CA PRO A 27 5.13 5.14 12.54
C PRO A 27 6.00 5.49 11.32
N ASP A 28 7.31 5.23 11.40
CA ASP A 28 8.24 5.48 10.30
C ASP A 28 8.07 4.47 9.16
N GLN A 29 7.81 3.20 9.49
CA GLN A 29 7.47 2.17 8.50
C GLN A 29 6.15 2.49 7.79
N VAL A 30 5.13 2.97 8.51
CA VAL A 30 3.86 3.41 7.89
C VAL A 30 4.11 4.56 6.91
N ARG A 31 4.93 5.56 7.27
CA ARG A 31 5.31 6.65 6.35
C ARG A 31 6.01 6.12 5.10
N GLU A 32 6.90 5.15 5.26
CA GLU A 32 7.60 4.53 4.13
C GLU A 32 6.63 3.78 3.20
N ILE A 33 5.67 3.03 3.77
CA ILE A 33 4.63 2.31 3.03
C ILE A 33 3.79 3.30 2.21
N VAL A 34 3.32 4.38 2.82
CA VAL A 34 2.54 5.43 2.15
C VAL A 34 3.34 6.03 0.99
N SER A 35 4.59 6.42 1.23
CA SER A 35 5.47 6.99 0.20
C SER A 35 5.78 5.99 -0.93
N ARG A 36 5.90 4.70 -0.62
CA ARG A 36 6.14 3.66 -1.61
C ARG A 36 4.90 3.40 -2.47
N ARG A 37 3.71 3.36 -1.87
CA ARG A 37 2.43 3.25 -2.59
C ARG A 37 2.22 4.44 -3.53
N GLU A 38 2.48 5.66 -3.06
CA GLU A 38 2.39 6.86 -3.90
C GLU A 38 3.34 6.78 -5.12
N ARG A 39 4.59 6.35 -4.92
CA ARG A 39 5.54 6.14 -6.02
C ARG A 39 5.07 5.08 -7.02
N LEU A 40 4.45 4.01 -6.54
CA LEU A 40 3.88 2.98 -7.41
C LEU A 40 2.66 3.50 -8.19
N PHE A 41 1.76 4.25 -7.54
CA PHE A 41 0.65 4.90 -8.23
C PHE A 41 1.13 5.87 -9.30
N LEU A 42 2.14 6.68 -8.99
CA LEU A 42 2.77 7.56 -9.96
C LEU A 42 3.41 6.79 -11.11
N LYS A 43 3.97 5.59 -10.87
CA LYS A 43 4.50 4.73 -11.96
C LYS A 43 3.37 4.24 -12.86
N ILE A 44 2.33 3.60 -12.30
CA ILE A 44 1.26 2.94 -13.07
C ILE A 44 0.26 3.88 -13.74
N THR A 45 0.39 5.18 -13.49
CA THR A 45 -0.49 6.20 -14.08
C THR A 45 0.19 6.99 -15.20
N LYS A 46 1.50 6.79 -15.44
CA LYS A 46 2.23 7.50 -16.51
C LYS A 46 1.64 7.22 -17.89
N SER A 47 1.88 8.14 -18.83
CA SER A 47 1.44 8.00 -20.22
C SER A 47 2.11 6.83 -20.95
N HIS A 48 3.32 6.45 -20.57
CA HIS A 48 4.05 5.32 -21.12
C HIS A 48 4.33 4.31 -20.02
N LEU A 49 3.64 3.17 -20.09
CA LEU A 49 3.67 2.11 -19.08
C LEU A 49 4.24 0.84 -19.68
N ALA A 50 5.18 0.23 -18.98
CA ALA A 50 5.59 -1.12 -19.27
C ALA A 50 4.71 -2.10 -18.48
N VAL A 51 4.50 -3.31 -19.01
CA VAL A 51 3.84 -4.40 -18.27
C VAL A 51 4.55 -4.66 -16.93
N GLY A 52 5.87 -4.47 -16.89
CA GLY A 52 6.68 -4.57 -15.67
C GLY A 52 6.25 -3.62 -14.54
N ASP A 53 5.77 -2.41 -14.86
CA ASP A 53 5.33 -1.44 -13.84
C ASP A 53 4.06 -1.94 -13.12
N TYR A 54 3.14 -2.56 -13.85
CA TYR A 54 1.95 -3.20 -13.27
C TYR A 54 2.31 -4.42 -12.43
N LEU A 55 3.25 -5.25 -12.89
CA LEU A 55 3.71 -6.42 -12.14
C LEU A 55 4.38 -6.02 -10.82
N GLU A 56 5.22 -4.98 -10.83
CA GLU A 56 5.85 -4.43 -9.63
C GLU A 56 4.80 -4.00 -8.61
N PHE A 57 3.77 -3.26 -9.05
CA PHE A 57 2.66 -2.84 -8.20
C PHE A 57 1.88 -4.03 -7.62
N ILE A 58 1.48 -4.99 -8.45
CA ILE A 58 0.69 -6.16 -8.02
C ILE A 58 1.46 -7.01 -7.02
N VAL A 59 2.76 -7.24 -7.26
CA VAL A 59 3.60 -8.02 -6.34
C VAL A 59 3.70 -7.32 -4.99
N TYR A 60 3.91 -6.01 -4.99
CA TYR A 60 3.99 -5.23 -3.76
C TYR A 60 2.69 -5.30 -2.95
N GLU A 61 1.54 -5.07 -3.58
CA GLU A 61 0.24 -5.10 -2.88
C GLU A 61 -0.09 -6.50 -2.35
N LYS A 62 0.24 -7.57 -3.09
CA LYS A 62 0.08 -8.94 -2.58
C LYS A 62 0.95 -9.23 -1.36
N GLN A 63 2.19 -8.74 -1.36
CA GLN A 63 3.09 -8.90 -0.21
C GLN A 63 2.57 -8.11 1.01
N MET A 64 2.06 -6.90 0.78
CA MET A 64 1.46 -6.08 1.84
C MET A 64 0.24 -6.76 2.46
N TYR A 65 -0.70 -7.21 1.62
CA TYR A 65 -1.88 -7.94 2.08
C TYR A 65 -1.51 -9.14 2.93
N LYS A 66 -0.58 -9.98 2.45
CA LYS A 66 -0.10 -11.13 3.22
C LYS A 66 0.49 -10.72 4.57
N THR A 67 1.31 -9.67 4.60
CA THR A 67 1.95 -9.20 5.85
C THR A 67 0.92 -8.72 6.87
N LEU A 68 -0.16 -8.08 6.40
CA LEU A 68 -1.26 -7.65 7.26
C LEU A 68 -2.07 -8.84 7.76
N SER A 69 -2.46 -9.78 6.88
CA SER A 69 -3.24 -10.96 7.26
C SER A 69 -2.49 -11.88 8.23
N ASP A 70 -1.20 -12.14 8.00
CA ASP A 70 -0.39 -12.98 8.89
C ASP A 70 -0.35 -12.38 10.31
N LYS A 71 -0.32 -11.04 10.44
CA LYS A 71 -0.33 -10.36 11.75
C LYS A 71 -1.71 -10.31 12.42
N GLU A 72 -2.78 -10.18 11.65
CA GLU A 72 -4.14 -10.28 12.19
C GLU A 72 -4.43 -11.67 12.78
N GLU A 73 -3.89 -12.74 12.17
CA GLU A 73 -3.99 -14.10 12.70
C GLU A 73 -3.17 -14.31 13.99
N ASP A 74 -1.97 -13.73 14.07
CA ASP A 74 -1.11 -13.79 15.26
C ASP A 74 -1.73 -13.07 16.49
N ASP A 75 -2.42 -11.93 16.29
CA ASP A 75 -3.08 -11.17 17.38
C ASP A 75 -4.43 -11.79 17.83
N ALA A 76 -5.01 -12.70 17.05
CA ALA A 76 -6.29 -13.34 17.33
C ALA A 76 -6.18 -14.64 18.17
N THR A 77 -4.96 -15.08 18.49
CA THR A 77 -4.67 -16.35 19.21
C THR A 77 -4.16 -16.09 20.62
#